data_AF-A0A643C4S2-F1
#
_entry.id   AF-A0A643C4S2-F1
#
_cell.length_a   1.000
_cell.length_b   1.000
_cell.length_c   1.000
_cell.angle_alpha   90.00
_cell.angle_beta   90.00
_cell.angle_gamma   90.00
#
_symmetry.space_group_name_H-M   'P 1'
#
loop_
_entity.id
_entity.type
_entity.pdbx_description
1 polymer ?
#
loop_
_entity_poly.entity_id
_entity_poly.type
_entity_poly.pdbx_seq_one_letter_code
_entity_poly.pdbx_strand_id
1 'polypeptide(L)'
;SIMEQFNPALENLVYLGNNYLRAFHGEILVQMSDTQRHLNSDLEVVVQTFHGDLLQHMEKNTKLDMQFIKDSRQHYEMEYRHRAANLEKCMSQLWRMERKRDKNTREMKESVNRLHAQMQAFVSESQRAAELEEKRRYRFLAEKHLLLSNTFLQFFGR
;
A
#
# COMPACT_ATOMS: atom_id res chain seq x y z
N SER A 1 -23.00 29.34 73.99
CA SER A 1 -22.28 30.62 73.84
C SER A 1 -21.56 30.66 72.50
N ILE A 2 -21.28 31.84 71.93
CA ILE A 2 -20.52 31.99 70.67
C ILE A 2 -19.20 31.20 70.73
N MET A 3 -18.49 31.28 71.86
CA MET A 3 -17.20 30.63 72.05
C MET A 3 -17.28 29.10 72.16
N GLU A 4 -18.34 28.56 72.75
CA GLU A 4 -18.43 27.14 73.08
C GLU A 4 -19.22 26.30 72.07
N GLN A 5 -20.05 26.94 71.23
CA GLN A 5 -20.93 26.24 70.29
C GLN A 5 -20.74 26.73 68.86
N PHE A 6 -20.75 28.03 68.63
CA PHE A 6 -20.70 28.57 67.26
C PHE A 6 -19.30 28.44 66.64
N ASN A 7 -18.24 28.88 67.34
CA ASN A 7 -16.88 28.83 66.80
C ASN A 7 -16.41 27.38 66.53
N PRO A 8 -16.59 26.39 67.44
CA PRO A 8 -16.24 25.01 67.14
C PRO A 8 -17.04 24.41 65.98
N ALA A 9 -18.33 24.77 65.84
CA ALA A 9 -19.15 24.33 64.71
C ALA A 9 -18.65 24.92 63.39
N LEU A 10 -18.22 26.19 63.39
CA LEU A 10 -17.63 26.84 62.22
C LEU A 10 -16.30 26.19 61.82
N GLU A 11 -15.42 25.90 62.78
CA GLU A 11 -14.15 25.18 62.52
C GLU A 11 -14.41 23.80 61.89
N ASN A 12 -15.38 23.05 62.41
CA ASN A 12 -15.77 21.75 61.84
C ASN A 12 -16.34 21.91 60.42
N LEU A 13 -17.15 22.94 60.17
CA LEU A 13 -17.68 23.22 58.83
C LEU A 13 -16.54 23.54 57.84
N VAL A 14 -15.55 24.35 58.25
CA VAL A 14 -14.37 24.64 57.43
C VAL A 14 -13.56 23.38 57.16
N TYR A 15 -13.38 22.51 58.16
CA TYR A 15 -12.70 21.23 58.01
C TYR A 15 -13.41 20.31 57.01
N LEU A 16 -14.73 20.14 57.16
CA LEU A 16 -15.56 19.35 56.25
C LEU A 16 -15.55 19.93 54.83
N GLY A 17 -15.63 21.25 54.68
CA GLY A 17 -15.52 21.92 53.39
C GLY A 17 -14.17 21.66 52.70
N ASN A 18 -13.06 21.73 53.44
CA ASN A 18 -11.73 21.40 52.91
C ASN A 18 -11.59 19.93 52.52
N ASN A 19 -12.15 19.00 53.31
CA ASN A 19 -12.16 17.59 52.98
C ASN A 19 -13.00 17.32 51.73
N TYR A 20 -14.16 17.96 51.61
CA TYR A 20 -15.01 17.87 50.42
C TYR A 20 -14.26 18.36 49.17
N LEU A 21 -13.60 19.52 49.25
CA LEU A 21 -12.79 20.03 48.14
C LEU A 21 -11.66 19.07 47.73
N ARG A 22 -10.95 18.46 48.70
CA ARG A 22 -9.93 17.44 48.40
C ARG A 22 -10.52 16.22 47.72
N ALA A 23 -11.65 15.71 48.22
CA ALA A 23 -12.31 14.54 47.63
C ALA A 23 -12.78 14.83 46.20
N PHE A 24 -13.39 16.00 45.98
CA PHE A 24 -13.83 16.46 44.66
C PHE A 24 -12.68 16.60 43.67
N HIS A 25 -11.55 17.20 44.08
CA HIS A 25 -10.35 17.25 43.24
C HIS A 25 -9.79 15.85 42.94
N GLY A 26 -9.82 14.94 43.91
CA GLY A 26 -9.44 13.55 43.71
C GLY A 26 -10.29 12.85 42.65
N GLU A 27 -11.60 13.04 42.69
CA GLU A 27 -12.53 12.47 41.70
C GLU A 27 -12.25 13.00 40.28
N ILE A 28 -12.05 14.31 40.12
CA ILE A 28 -11.71 14.92 38.82
C ILE A 28 -10.40 14.32 38.27
N LEU A 29 -9.37 14.18 39.11
CA LEU A 29 -8.09 13.60 38.68
C LEU A 29 -8.22 12.15 38.24
N VAL A 30 -9.04 11.35 38.94
CA VAL A 30 -9.34 9.97 38.53
C VAL A 30 -10.05 9.95 37.18
N GLN A 31 -11.08 10.77 37.00
CA GLN A 31 -11.81 10.86 35.73
C GLN A 31 -10.91 11.29 34.55
N MET A 32 -10.02 12.27 34.77
CA MET A 32 -9.04 12.69 33.77
C MET A 32 -8.07 11.56 33.42
N SER A 33 -7.58 10.83 34.42
CA SER A 33 -6.68 9.69 34.21
C SER A 33 -7.36 8.56 33.45
N ASP A 34 -8.60 8.23 33.80
CA ASP A 34 -9.38 7.21 33.08
C ASP A 34 -9.65 7.63 31.64
N THR A 35 -10.01 8.89 31.38
CA THR A 35 -10.21 9.42 30.03
C THR A 35 -8.92 9.31 29.20
N GLN A 36 -7.78 9.70 29.78
CA GLN A 36 -6.47 9.57 29.14
C GLN A 36 -6.12 8.11 28.83
N ARG A 37 -6.41 7.19 29.74
CA ARG A 37 -6.15 5.75 29.55
C ARG A 37 -6.96 5.17 28.38
N HIS A 38 -8.23 5.54 28.26
CA HIS A 38 -9.07 5.12 27.13
C HIS A 38 -8.56 5.69 25.79
N LEU A 39 -8.22 6.98 25.75
CA LEU A 39 -7.62 7.61 24.55
C LEU A 39 -6.32 6.91 24.13
N ASN A 40 -5.44 6.59 25.07
CA ASN A 40 -4.20 5.87 24.78
C ASN A 40 -4.46 4.46 24.23
N SER A 41 -5.44 3.74 24.80
CA SER A 41 -5.82 2.41 24.31
C SER A 41 -6.36 2.46 22.88
N ASP A 42 -7.17 3.46 22.55
CA ASP A 42 -7.70 3.65 21.19
C ASP A 42 -6.59 4.03 20.20
N LEU A 43 -5.63 4.87 20.63
CA LEU A 43 -4.47 5.24 19.82
C LEU A 43 -3.56 4.01 19.55
N GLU A 44 -3.40 3.14 20.54
CA GLU A 44 -2.62 1.91 20.38
C GLU A 44 -3.18 1.03 19.24
N VAL A 45 -4.50 0.94 19.10
CA VAL A 45 -5.14 0.25 17.97
C VAL A 45 -4.72 0.86 16.63
N VAL A 46 -4.71 2.20 16.51
CA VAL A 46 -4.26 2.89 15.29
C VAL A 46 -2.81 2.55 14.96
N VAL A 47 -1.92 2.58 15.97
CA VAL A 47 -0.50 2.27 15.81
C VAL A 47 -0.29 0.81 15.39
N GLN A 48 -1.04 -0.12 15.98
CA GLN A 48 -0.97 -1.54 15.63
C GLN A 48 -1.44 -1.80 14.20
N THR A 49 -2.55 -1.19 13.76
CA THR A 49 -3.02 -1.27 12.37
C THR A 49 -1.98 -0.67 11.41
N PHE A 50 -1.39 0.48 11.74
CA PHE A 50 -0.35 1.08 10.91
C PHE A 50 0.88 0.16 10.78
N HIS A 51 1.33 -0.42 11.89
CA HIS A 51 2.50 -1.28 11.87
C HIS A 51 2.22 -2.63 11.17
N GLY A 52 1.19 -3.36 11.59
CA GLY A 52 0.89 -4.70 11.11
C GLY A 52 0.26 -4.72 9.71
N ASP A 53 -0.84 -3.99 9.52
CA ASP A 53 -1.64 -4.11 8.30
C ASP A 53 -1.06 -3.29 7.14
N LEU A 54 -0.30 -2.24 7.46
CA LEU A 54 0.31 -1.36 6.47
C LEU A 54 1.81 -1.64 6.32
N LEU A 55 2.64 -1.33 7.31
CA LEU A 55 4.10 -1.36 7.14
C LEU A 55 4.64 -2.78 6.86
N GLN A 56 4.28 -3.77 7.67
CA GLN A 56 4.75 -5.15 7.46
C GLN A 56 4.26 -5.71 6.13
N HIS A 57 3.00 -5.43 5.75
CA HIS A 57 2.46 -5.87 4.47
C HIS A 57 3.18 -5.20 3.29
N MET A 58 3.49 -3.90 3.37
CA MET A 58 4.26 -3.18 2.35
C MET A 58 5.70 -3.71 2.23
N GLU A 59 6.35 -4.02 3.35
CA GLU A 59 7.70 -4.57 3.36
C GLU A 59 7.74 -5.95 2.67
N LYS A 60 6.81 -6.83 3.04
CA LYS A 60 6.69 -8.16 2.41
C LYS A 60 6.39 -8.03 0.92
N ASN A 61 5.47 -7.15 0.54
CA ASN A 61 5.09 -6.97 -0.85
C ASN A 61 6.27 -6.43 -1.68
N THR A 62 6.99 -5.42 -1.19
CA THR A 62 8.16 -4.84 -1.89
C THR A 62 9.25 -5.88 -2.17
N LYS A 63 9.51 -6.80 -1.23
CA LYS A 63 10.49 -7.88 -1.42
C LYS A 63 10.09 -8.85 -2.52
N LEU A 64 8.83 -9.30 -2.53
CA LEU A 64 8.30 -10.18 -3.57
C LEU A 64 8.20 -9.47 -4.92
N ASP A 65 7.85 -8.19 -4.91
CA ASP A 65 7.69 -7.37 -6.10
C ASP A 65 8.99 -7.19 -6.87
N MET A 66 10.10 -7.00 -6.15
CA MET A 66 11.43 -6.92 -6.75
C MET A 66 11.77 -8.18 -7.56
N GLN A 67 11.47 -9.36 -7.00
CA GLN A 67 11.70 -10.63 -7.66
C GLN A 67 10.76 -10.80 -8.86
N PHE A 68 9.48 -10.47 -8.70
CA PHE A 68 8.50 -10.50 -9.78
C PHE A 68 8.89 -9.62 -10.98
N ILE A 69 9.34 -8.39 -10.73
CA ILE A 69 9.78 -7.46 -11.79
C ILE A 69 11.00 -8.03 -12.50
N LYS A 70 11.97 -8.57 -11.74
CA LYS A 70 13.17 -9.18 -12.30
C LYS A 70 12.82 -10.35 -13.23
N ASP A 71 11.97 -11.26 -12.77
CA ASP A 71 11.58 -12.45 -13.53
C ASP A 71 10.76 -12.06 -14.77
N SER A 72 9.82 -11.12 -14.62
CA SER A 72 9.01 -10.60 -15.74
C SER A 72 9.87 -9.93 -16.80
N ARG A 73 10.87 -9.13 -16.39
CA ARG A 73 11.82 -8.50 -17.31
C ARG A 73 12.66 -9.52 -18.05
N GLN A 74 13.21 -10.51 -17.32
CA GLN A 74 14.01 -11.58 -17.94
C GLN A 74 13.19 -12.40 -18.94
N HIS A 75 11.94 -12.71 -18.61
CA HIS A 75 11.03 -13.42 -19.49
C HIS A 75 10.74 -12.62 -20.78
N TYR A 76 10.39 -11.33 -20.65
CA TYR A 76 10.19 -10.44 -21.79
C TYR A 76 11.44 -10.36 -22.68
N GLU A 77 12.62 -10.15 -22.10
CA GLU A 77 13.87 -10.06 -22.85
C GLU A 77 14.19 -11.35 -23.61
N MET A 78 13.97 -12.51 -22.99
CA MET A 78 14.21 -13.82 -23.61
C MET A 78 13.28 -14.01 -24.82
N GLU A 79 11.98 -13.78 -24.63
CA GLU A 79 10.97 -13.92 -25.67
C GLU A 79 11.18 -12.93 -26.82
N TYR A 80 11.52 -11.67 -26.50
CA TYR A 80 11.87 -10.65 -27.47
C TYR A 80 13.07 -11.08 -28.32
N ARG A 81 14.18 -11.50 -27.69
CA ARG A 81 15.39 -11.96 -28.40
C ARG A 81 15.08 -13.16 -29.29
N HIS A 82 14.28 -14.11 -28.82
CA HIS A 82 13.88 -15.28 -29.60
C HIS A 82 13.10 -14.88 -30.86
N ARG A 83 12.07 -14.03 -30.71
CA ARG A 83 11.26 -13.55 -31.83
C ARG A 83 12.06 -12.72 -32.82
N ALA A 84 12.92 -11.83 -32.33
CA ALA A 84 13.80 -11.02 -33.17
C ALA A 84 14.76 -11.89 -34.00
N ALA A 85 15.43 -12.86 -33.37
CA ALA A 85 16.33 -13.78 -34.07
C ALA A 85 15.61 -14.63 -35.13
N ASN A 86 14.38 -15.08 -34.83
CA ASN A 86 13.58 -15.82 -35.81
C ASN A 86 13.20 -14.94 -37.02
N LEU A 87 12.80 -13.69 -36.76
CA LEU A 87 12.45 -12.74 -37.80
C LEU A 87 13.66 -12.43 -38.71
N GLU A 88 14.83 -12.15 -38.12
CA GLU A 88 16.08 -11.93 -38.86
C GLU A 88 16.47 -13.13 -39.74
N LYS A 89 16.27 -14.35 -39.21
CA LYS A 89 16.51 -15.58 -39.96
C LYS A 89 15.56 -15.71 -41.16
N CYS A 90 14.26 -15.49 -40.97
CA CYS A 90 13.27 -15.54 -42.06
C CYS A 90 13.49 -14.44 -43.10
N MET A 91 13.84 -13.22 -42.67
CA MET A 91 14.23 -12.15 -43.58
C MET A 91 15.46 -12.56 -44.39
N SER A 92 16.52 -13.06 -43.76
CA SER A 92 17.74 -13.51 -44.45
C SER A 92 17.45 -14.63 -45.46
N GLN A 93 16.52 -15.54 -45.16
CA GLN A 93 16.06 -16.56 -46.11
C GLN A 93 15.31 -15.95 -47.28
N LEU A 94 14.39 -15.01 -47.04
CA LEU A 94 13.67 -14.29 -48.08
C LEU A 94 14.64 -13.60 -49.04
N TRP A 95 15.61 -12.84 -48.52
CA TRP A 95 16.65 -12.19 -49.33
C TRP A 95 17.43 -13.17 -50.22
N ARG A 96 17.72 -14.39 -49.72
CA ARG A 96 18.40 -15.43 -50.51
C ARG A 96 17.49 -16.00 -51.61
N MET A 97 16.21 -16.20 -51.32
CA MET A 97 15.22 -16.70 -52.28
C MET A 97 14.95 -15.69 -53.41
N GLU A 98 14.86 -14.41 -53.07
CA GLU A 98 14.70 -13.31 -54.05
C GLU A 98 15.85 -13.29 -55.06
N ARG A 99 17.10 -13.48 -54.60
CA ARG A 99 18.28 -13.57 -55.49
C ARG A 99 18.22 -14.78 -56.43
N LYS A 100 17.66 -15.90 -55.97
CA LYS A 100 17.53 -17.15 -56.75
C LYS A 100 16.27 -17.20 -57.62
N ARG A 101 15.40 -16.17 -57.55
CA ARG A 101 14.08 -16.15 -58.22
C ARG A 101 13.25 -17.40 -57.89
N ASP A 102 13.27 -17.79 -56.61
CA ASP A 102 12.52 -18.94 -56.13
C ASP A 102 11.00 -18.71 -56.27
N LYS A 103 10.26 -19.71 -56.73
CA LYS A 103 8.80 -19.64 -56.91
C LYS A 103 8.05 -19.43 -55.58
N ASN A 104 8.63 -19.87 -54.46
CA ASN A 104 8.03 -19.79 -53.13
C ASN A 104 8.32 -18.45 -52.41
N THR A 105 8.97 -17.49 -53.08
CA THR A 105 9.33 -16.17 -52.50
C THR A 105 8.11 -15.43 -51.96
N ARG A 106 6.95 -15.53 -52.63
CA ARG A 106 5.71 -14.86 -52.20
C ARG A 106 5.22 -15.38 -50.84
N GLU A 107 5.16 -16.70 -50.68
CA GLU A 107 4.73 -17.32 -49.42
C GLU A 107 5.68 -16.97 -48.27
N MET A 108 6.99 -16.95 -48.54
CA MET A 108 7.99 -16.53 -47.55
C MET A 108 7.79 -15.06 -47.14
N LYS A 109 7.49 -14.16 -48.09
CA LYS A 109 7.20 -12.75 -47.81
C LYS A 109 5.95 -12.58 -46.95
N GLU A 110 4.88 -13.33 -47.23
CA GLU A 110 3.68 -13.38 -46.40
C GLU A 110 3.98 -13.90 -45.00
N SER A 111 4.87 -14.91 -44.88
CA SER A 111 5.34 -15.42 -43.59
C SER A 111 6.10 -14.38 -42.78
N VAL A 112 7.04 -13.66 -43.39
CA VAL A 112 7.78 -12.56 -42.75
C VAL A 112 6.84 -11.45 -42.30
N ASN A 113 5.85 -11.07 -43.11
CA ASN A 113 4.84 -10.08 -42.73
C ASN A 113 4.01 -10.53 -41.52
N ARG A 114 3.62 -11.81 -41.45
CA ARG A 114 2.93 -12.37 -40.27
C ARG A 114 3.81 -12.31 -39.02
N LEU A 115 5.09 -12.68 -39.13
CA LEU A 115 6.03 -12.60 -38.00
C LEU A 115 6.23 -11.16 -37.52
N HIS A 116 6.32 -10.19 -38.44
CA HIS A 116 6.38 -8.77 -38.10
C HIS A 116 5.13 -8.31 -37.33
N ALA A 117 3.94 -8.68 -37.79
CA ALA A 117 2.69 -8.34 -37.10
C ALA A 117 2.61 -8.98 -35.70
N GLN A 118 3.03 -10.25 -35.56
CA GLN A 118 3.12 -10.93 -34.26
C GLN A 118 4.13 -10.26 -33.32
N MET A 119 5.25 -9.77 -33.85
CA MET A 119 6.24 -9.03 -33.07
C MET A 119 5.68 -7.69 -32.56
N GLN A 120 4.98 -6.94 -33.42
CA GLN A 120 4.33 -5.69 -33.01
C GLN A 120 3.25 -5.92 -31.95
N ALA A 121 2.40 -6.93 -32.14
CA ALA A 121 1.38 -7.30 -31.17
C ALA A 121 2.01 -7.69 -29.81
N PHE A 122 3.09 -8.46 -29.82
CA PHE A 122 3.82 -8.85 -28.61
C PHE A 122 4.38 -7.65 -27.86
N VAL A 123 5.04 -6.72 -28.55
CA VAL A 123 5.59 -5.51 -27.91
C VAL A 123 4.47 -4.65 -27.32
N SER A 124 3.38 -4.44 -28.07
CA SER A 124 2.24 -3.65 -27.60
C SER A 124 1.56 -4.27 -26.39
N GLU A 125 1.31 -5.59 -26.39
CA GLU A 125 0.68 -6.26 -25.26
C GLU A 125 1.61 -6.30 -24.03
N SER A 126 2.91 -6.49 -24.24
CA SER A 126 3.91 -6.46 -23.15
C SER A 126 3.97 -5.08 -22.49
N GLN A 127 3.91 -4.01 -23.28
CA GLN A 127 3.84 -2.66 -22.76
C GLN A 127 2.55 -2.44 -21.95
N ARG A 128 1.39 -2.84 -22.50
CA ARG A 128 0.10 -2.72 -21.81
C ARG A 128 0.09 -3.48 -20.48
N ALA A 129 0.69 -4.67 -20.46
CA ALA A 129 0.85 -5.47 -19.25
C ALA A 129 1.76 -4.76 -18.22
N ALA A 130 2.87 -4.17 -18.65
CA ALA A 130 3.76 -3.40 -17.77
C ALA A 130 3.07 -2.17 -17.15
N GLU A 131 2.33 -1.40 -17.97
CA GLU A 131 1.56 -0.24 -17.50
C GLU A 131 0.44 -0.66 -16.51
N LEU A 132 -0.20 -1.81 -16.75
CA LEU A 132 -1.21 -2.34 -15.84
C LEU A 132 -0.58 -2.72 -14.49
N GLU A 133 0.59 -3.34 -14.52
CA GLU A 133 1.35 -3.72 -13.35
C GLU A 133 1.81 -2.49 -12.55
N GLU A 134 2.25 -1.42 -13.21
CA GLU A 134 2.52 -0.13 -12.56
C GLU A 134 1.27 0.43 -11.86
N LYS A 135 0.12 0.47 -12.54
CA LYS A 135 -1.15 0.92 -11.96
C LYS A 135 -1.58 0.11 -10.74
N ARG A 136 -1.34 -1.20 -10.73
CA ARG A 136 -1.64 -2.08 -9.58
C ARG A 136 -0.84 -1.68 -8.34
N ARG A 137 0.44 -1.32 -8.50
CA ARG A 137 1.30 -0.87 -7.39
C ARG A 137 0.81 0.44 -6.78
N TYR A 138 0.44 1.42 -7.61
CA TYR A 138 -0.13 2.67 -7.14
C TYR A 138 -1.49 2.49 -6.46
N ARG A 139 -2.36 1.63 -7.02
CA ARG A 139 -3.65 1.30 -6.38
C ARG A 139 -3.44 0.69 -5.00
N PHE A 140 -2.54 -0.28 -4.87
CA PHE A 140 -2.21 -0.89 -3.59
C PHE A 140 -1.77 0.15 -2.56
N LEU A 141 -0.91 1.10 -2.94
CA LEU A 141 -0.48 2.18 -2.05
C LEU A 141 -1.67 3.05 -1.60
N ALA A 142 -2.55 3.43 -2.52
CA ALA A 142 -3.73 4.23 -2.22
C ALA A 142 -4.70 3.48 -1.27
N GLU A 143 -4.92 2.18 -1.48
CA GLU A 143 -5.75 1.34 -0.62
C GLU A 143 -5.19 1.26 0.81
N LYS A 144 -3.86 1.16 0.96
CA LYS A 144 -3.20 1.17 2.26
C LYS A 144 -3.33 2.52 2.97
N HIS A 145 -3.15 3.63 2.27
CA HIS A 145 -3.37 4.95 2.85
C HIS A 145 -4.84 5.16 3.24
N LEU A 146 -5.79 4.73 2.42
CA LEU A 146 -7.22 4.81 2.73
C LEU A 146 -7.56 4.02 4.01
N LEU A 147 -7.03 2.81 4.15
CA LEU A 147 -7.20 2.02 5.38
C LEU A 147 -6.72 2.81 6.61
N LEU A 148 -5.50 3.36 6.55
CA LEU A 148 -4.94 4.15 7.66
C LEU A 148 -5.79 5.39 7.97
N SER A 149 -6.20 6.14 6.94
CA SER A 149 -7.05 7.32 7.10
C SER A 149 -8.40 6.97 7.75
N ASN A 150 -9.00 5.84 7.38
CA ASN A 150 -10.24 5.38 8.00
C ASN A 150 -10.04 5.00 9.47
N THR A 151 -8.92 4.35 9.81
CA THR A 151 -8.58 4.02 11.20
C THR A 151 -8.37 5.28 12.05
N PHE A 152 -7.69 6.30 11.51
CA PHE A 152 -7.59 7.60 12.19
C PHE A 152 -8.93 8.31 12.32
N LEU A 153 -9.78 8.27 11.29
CA LEU A 153 -11.10 8.88 11.34
C LEU A 153 -11.97 8.25 12.43
N GLN A 154 -11.90 6.93 12.62
CA GLN A 154 -12.59 6.24 13.71
C GLN A 154 -12.07 6.63 15.09
N PHE A 155 -10.76 6.89 15.22
CA PHE A 155 -10.16 7.39 16.46
C PHE A 155 -10.64 8.81 16.80
N PHE A 156 -10.61 9.74 15.83
CA PHE A 156 -11.00 11.14 16.05
C PHE A 156 -12.50 11.39 16.02
N GLY A 157 -13.29 10.44 15.52
CA GLY A 157 -14.76 10.53 15.46
C GLY A 157 -15.46 10.16 16.77
N ARG A 158 -14.71 9.78 17.81
CA ARG A 158 -15.19 9.55 19.18
C ARG A 158 -14.97 10.79 20.03
#